data_AF-A0A2S9GS50-F1
#
_entry.id   AF-A0A2S9GS50-F1
#
_cell.length_a   1.000
_cell.length_b   1.000
_cell.length_c   1.000
_cell.angle_alpha   90.00
_cell.angle_beta   90.00
_cell.angle_gamma   90.00
#
_symmetry.space_group_name_H-M   'P 1'
#
loop_
_entity.id
_entity.type
_entity.pdbx_description
1 polymer ?
#
loop_
_entity_poly.entity_id
_entity_poly.type
_entity_poly.pdbx_seq_one_letter_code
_entity_poly.pdbx_strand_id
1 'polypeptide(L)' 'HRLAADLAEADRPVLYSRIGTCTQEFGTLATWLVFVLNVALGSIDRPGGALFPKAPVWSPMFMKPP' A
#
# COMPACT_ATOMS: atom_id res chain seq x y z
N HIS A 1 -5.76 1.71 20.61
CA HIS A 1 -5.09 0.39 20.71
C HIS A 1 -5.82 -0.71 19.93
N ARG A 2 -7.15 -0.86 20.07
CA ARG A 2 -7.93 -1.90 19.37
C ARG A 2 -7.60 -2.05 17.87
N LEU A 3 -7.72 -0.98 17.08
CA LEU A 3 -7.44 -1.03 15.64
C LEU A 3 -6.02 -1.55 15.30
N ALA A 4 -5.03 -1.18 16.11
CA ALA A 4 -3.66 -1.63 15.90
C ALA A 4 -3.49 -3.14 16.22
N ALA A 5 -4.16 -3.61 17.28
CA ALA A 5 -4.19 -5.04 17.62
C ALA A 5 -4.95 -5.85 16.56
N ASP A 6 -6.14 -5.41 16.17
CA ASP A 6 -6.96 -6.06 15.14
C ASP A 6 -6.21 -6.14 13.81
N LEU A 7 -5.47 -5.09 13.42
CA LEU A 7 -4.63 -5.10 12.23
C LEU A 7 -3.43 -6.05 12.37
N ALA A 8 -2.80 -6.12 13.54
CA ALA A 8 -1.66 -7.00 13.77
C ALA A 8 -2.05 -8.49 13.82
N GLU A 9 -3.28 -8.80 14.24
CA GLU A 9 -3.83 -10.15 14.35
C GLU A 9 -4.56 -10.62 13.08
N ALA A 10 -4.79 -9.73 12.11
CA ALA A 10 -5.48 -10.06 10.87
C ALA A 10 -4.69 -11.08 10.03
N ASP A 11 -5.39 -12.05 9.43
CA ASP A 11 -4.80 -13.06 8.53
C ASP A 11 -4.11 -12.45 7.30
N ARG A 12 -4.63 -11.31 6.83
CA ARG A 12 -4.13 -10.59 5.65
C ARG A 12 -4.02 -9.08 5.94
N PRO A 13 -2.99 -8.66 6.70
CA PRO A 13 -2.93 -7.31 7.25
C PRO A 13 -2.40 -6.32 6.21
N VAL A 14 -3.27 -5.47 5.65
CA VAL A 14 -2.87 -4.48 4.64
C VAL A 14 -3.28 -3.08 5.06
N LEU A 15 -2.34 -2.15 4.95
CA LEU A 15 -2.58 -0.73 5.15
C LEU A 15 -2.45 0.03 3.82
N TYR A 16 -3.46 0.84 3.51
CA TYR A 16 -3.48 1.69 2.33
C TYR A 16 -3.84 3.13 2.71
N SER A 17 -3.12 4.11 2.16
CA SER A 17 -3.38 5.54 2.38
C SER A 17 -4.06 6.19 1.17
N ARG A 18 -4.58 7.41 1.37
CA ARG A 18 -5.27 8.19 0.34
C ARG A 18 -4.58 9.53 0.12
N ILE A 19 -5.06 10.28 -0.86
CA ILE A 19 -4.45 11.55 -1.27
C ILE A 19 -4.27 12.53 -0.10
N GLY A 20 -5.22 12.60 0.84
CA GLY A 20 -5.10 13.45 2.04
C GLY A 20 -3.91 13.10 2.95
N THR A 21 -3.40 11.86 2.90
CA THR A 21 -2.21 11.45 3.66
C THR A 21 -0.92 11.98 3.04
N CYS A 22 -0.87 12.15 1.71
CA CYS A 22 0.34 12.59 1.01
C CYS A 22 0.34 14.09 0.64
N THR A 23 -0.82 14.76 0.56
CA THR A 23 -0.93 16.19 0.22
C THR A 23 -0.98 17.08 1.48
N GLN A 24 0.02 16.97 2.33
CA GLN A 24 0.15 17.71 3.58
C GLN A 24 1.63 17.89 3.97
N GLU A 25 1.93 18.77 4.93
CA GLU A 25 3.28 19.16 5.35
C GLU A 25 4.27 17.99 5.56
N PHE A 26 3.83 16.92 6.22
CA PHE A 26 4.55 15.69 6.51
C PHE A 26 4.13 14.51 5.61
N GLY A 27 3.60 14.80 4.41
CA GLY A 27 3.01 13.81 3.52
C GLY A 27 3.97 12.69 3.12
N THR A 28 5.26 13.02 2.95
CA THR A 28 6.33 12.05 2.67
C THR A 28 6.49 11.05 3.80
N LEU A 29 6.59 11.54 5.05
CA LEU A 29 6.75 10.68 6.23
C LEU A 29 5.52 9.79 6.45
N ALA A 30 4.32 10.36 6.30
CA ALA A 30 3.06 9.63 6.44
C ALA A 30 2.93 8.53 5.36
N THR A 31 3.31 8.82 4.12
CA THR A 31 3.32 7.84 3.02
C THR A 31 4.37 6.75 3.26
N TRP A 32 5.56 7.13 3.72
CA TRP A 32 6.62 6.17 4.07
C TRP A 32 6.18 5.21 5.17
N LEU A 33 5.54 5.71 6.22
CA LEU A 33 5.07 4.88 7.35
C LEU A 33 4.09 3.79 6.90
N VAL A 34 3.27 4.03 5.88
CA VAL A 34 2.34 3.02 5.33
C VAL A 34 3.12 1.83 4.76
N PHE A 35 4.21 2.08 4.03
CA PHE A 35 5.06 1.01 3.53
C PHE A 35 5.77 0.29 4.66
N VAL A 36 6.30 1.01 5.66
CA VAL A 36 6.94 0.42 6.84
C VAL A 36 5.99 -0.53 7.58
N LEU A 37 4.73 -0.14 7.75
CA LEU A 37 3.75 -0.98 8.44
C LEU A 37 3.42 -2.25 7.64
N ASN A 38 3.22 -2.16 6.32
CA ASN A 38 3.02 -3.37 5.50
C ASN A 38 4.25 -4.29 5.51
N VAL A 39 5.47 -3.73 5.53
CA VAL A 39 6.71 -4.52 5.68
C VAL A 39 6.77 -5.18 7.06
N ALA A 40 6.50 -4.45 8.14
CA ALA A 40 6.53 -4.94 9.50
C ALA A 40 5.48 -6.04 9.76
N LEU A 41 4.32 -5.93 9.13
CA LEU A 41 3.24 -6.93 9.16
C LEU A 41 3.50 -8.10 8.20
N GLY A 42 4.58 -8.05 7.40
CA GLY A 42 4.94 -9.09 6.45
C GLY A 42 3.96 -9.25 5.28
N SER A 43 3.15 -8.24 4.98
CA SER A 43 2.11 -8.35 3.95
C SER A 43 2.56 -7.92 2.55
N ILE A 44 3.80 -7.49 2.39
CA ILE A 44 4.36 -7.17 1.07
C ILE A 44 4.56 -8.44 0.25
N ASP A 45 4.15 -8.40 -1.01
CA ASP A 45 4.39 -9.45 -2.02
C ASP A 45 3.85 -10.83 -1.63
N ARG A 46 2.68 -10.83 -0.98
CA ARG A 46 1.92 -12.05 -0.66
C ARG A 46 0.54 -11.98 -1.27
N PRO A 47 -0.10 -13.12 -1.58
CA PRO A 47 -1.49 -13.13 -2.00
C PRO A 47 -2.36 -12.37 -0.99
N GLY A 48 -3.20 -11.44 -1.48
CA GLY A 48 -4.05 -10.57 -0.64
C GLY A 48 -3.30 -9.57 0.24
N GLY A 49 -2.00 -9.43 0.01
CA GLY A 49 -1.12 -8.45 0.61
C GLY A 49 -0.95 -7.19 -0.26
N ALA A 50 -0.05 -6.31 0.18
CA ALA A 50 0.31 -5.10 -0.56
C ALA A 50 1.30 -5.40 -1.68
N LEU A 51 1.06 -4.80 -2.85
CA LEU A 51 1.88 -4.93 -4.06
C LEU A 51 2.27 -3.54 -4.58
N PHE A 52 3.41 -3.47 -5.26
CA PHE A 52 3.75 -2.28 -6.04
C PHE A 52 2.89 -2.23 -7.30
N PRO A 53 2.35 -1.05 -7.66
CA PRO A 53 1.50 -0.93 -8.83
C PRO A 53 2.30 -1.22 -10.09
N LYS A 54 1.73 -2.01 -11.00
CA LYS A 54 2.24 -2.12 -12.37
C LYS A 54 2.18 -0.73 -13.00
N ALA A 55 3.30 -0.25 -13.53
CA ALA A 55 3.32 1.07 -14.13
C ALA A 55 2.29 1.16 -15.28
N PRO A 56 1.54 2.27 -15.40
CA PRO A 56 0.41 2.37 -16.30
C PRO A 56 0.79 2.18 -17.77
N VAL A 57 2.02 2.49 -18.15
CA VAL A 57 2.56 2.23 -19.51
C VAL A 57 2.47 0.75 -19.93
N TRP A 58 2.41 -0.18 -18.98
CA TRP A 58 2.26 -1.61 -19.21
C TRP A 58 0.81 -2.09 -19.08
N SER A 59 -0.15 -1.19 -18.94
CA SER A 59 -1.57 -1.52 -18.96
C SER A 59 -2.03 -1.71 -20.41
N PRO A 60 -2.88 -2.71 -20.72
CA PRO A 60 -3.41 -2.93 -22.06
C PRO A 60 -4.05 -1.69 -22.69
N MET A 61 -4.58 -0.80 -21.86
CA MET A 61 -5.22 0.46 -22.28
C MET A 61 -4.26 1.44 -22.97
N PHE A 62 -2.95 1.36 -22.69
CA PHE A 62 -1.92 2.21 -23.29
C PHE A 62 -1.01 1.46 -24.28
N MET A 63 -1.28 0.18 -24.53
CA MET A 63 -0.52 -0.61 -25.49
C MET A 63 -0.95 -0.24 -26.92
N LYS A 64 0.01 0.03 -27.81
CA LYS A 64 -0.29 0.27 -29.22
C LYS A 64 -0.92 -1.01 -29.81
N PRO A 65 -2.11 -0.96 -30.43
CA PRO A 65 -2.65 -2.11 -31.14
C PRO A 65 -1.68 -2.57 -32.24
N PRO A 66 -1.66 -3.87 -32.58
CA PRO A 66 -0.75 -4.42 -33.58
C PRO A 66 -0.85 -3.72 -34.93
#